data_AF-A0A2N6D0J1-F1
#
_entry.id   AF-A0A2N6D0J1-F1
#
_cell.length_a   1.000
_cell.length_b   1.000
_cell.length_c   1.000
_cell.angle_alpha   90.00
_cell.angle_beta   90.00
_cell.angle_gamma   90.00
#
_symmetry.space_group_name_H-M   'P 1'
#
loop_
_entity.id
_entity.type
_entity.pdbx_description
1 polymer ?
#
loop_
_entity_poly.entity_id
_entity_poly.type
_entity_poly.pdbx_seq_one_letter_code
_entity_poly.pdbx_strand_id
1 'polypeptide(L)'
;MSPFQRLALFLILIPHCALVGAASLVGQPINIADHIRNGDRFMGIELLGSLSLRGDPALAELSGLAWDEDEQLLLAISEQGRVLKLAPRFSNGHLSQIELIAAHPLQDRRGKPLRGGWSDAEGLTLENSANGVLGDSRLVISFERHHRIERYQPDGVWHSTLPLPDLLRRSGYRPKTNRGMEAVTLHLQQGIITGPEYPRANQSHYLISTSGRTWQYPPKEADGALVALEALPNGDLVLLERAYTSIFSPWVISLTRIRAADLVSSSSVTTELIARFDSGQGWLIQNMEGLTRHQGMHFFMVSDDGNKPWAQTQLVYFKIVGE
;
A
#
# COMPACT_ATOMS: atom_id res chain seq x y z
N MET A 1 -63.22 7.78 -46.12
CA MET A 1 -62.02 6.98 -45.81
C MET A 1 -60.90 7.94 -45.42
N SER A 2 -60.60 8.07 -44.13
CA SER A 2 -59.39 8.74 -43.64
C SER A 2 -58.79 7.91 -42.50
N PRO A 3 -57.45 7.88 -42.33
CA PRO A 3 -56.80 6.90 -41.49
C PRO A 3 -56.52 7.44 -40.09
N PHE A 4 -56.71 6.57 -39.10
CA PHE A 4 -56.32 6.77 -37.71
C PHE A 4 -54.78 6.83 -37.58
N GLN A 5 -54.30 7.86 -36.89
CA GLN A 5 -52.92 8.00 -36.44
C GLN A 5 -52.58 6.92 -35.40
N ARG A 6 -51.49 6.18 -35.62
CA ARG A 6 -50.78 5.44 -34.57
C ARG A 6 -49.39 6.03 -34.44
N LEU A 7 -49.12 6.72 -33.34
CA LEU A 7 -47.82 7.25 -32.97
C LEU A 7 -47.06 6.13 -32.24
N ALA A 8 -45.99 5.60 -32.85
CA ALA A 8 -45.09 4.67 -32.19
C ALA A 8 -43.95 5.46 -31.53
N LEU A 9 -43.83 5.38 -30.20
CA LEU A 9 -42.74 5.96 -29.44
C LEU A 9 -41.56 4.96 -29.45
N PHE A 10 -40.48 5.27 -30.16
CA PHE A 10 -39.22 4.54 -30.05
C PHE A 10 -38.45 5.06 -28.83
N LEU A 11 -38.37 4.27 -27.77
CA LEU A 11 -37.40 4.49 -26.70
C LEU A 11 -36.01 4.10 -27.22
N ILE A 12 -35.16 5.08 -27.45
CA ILE A 12 -33.74 4.88 -27.73
C ILE A 12 -33.06 4.62 -26.37
N LEU A 13 -32.71 3.37 -26.10
CA LEU A 13 -31.78 3.00 -25.05
C LEU A 13 -30.39 3.49 -25.45
N ILE A 14 -29.96 4.61 -24.86
CA ILE A 14 -28.58 5.07 -24.97
C ILE A 14 -27.74 4.18 -24.05
N PRO A 15 -26.75 3.43 -24.56
CA PRO A 15 -25.83 2.70 -23.69
C PRO A 15 -25.05 3.72 -22.86
N HIS A 16 -25.07 3.56 -21.54
CA HIS A 16 -24.20 4.28 -20.63
C HIS A 16 -22.75 3.84 -20.90
N CYS A 17 -22.09 4.53 -21.83
CA CYS A 17 -20.65 4.47 -21.95
C CYS A 17 -20.08 5.23 -20.74
N ALA A 18 -19.54 4.52 -19.77
CA ALA A 18 -18.80 5.14 -18.69
C ALA A 18 -17.68 5.98 -19.31
N LEU A 19 -17.64 7.29 -19.04
CA LEU A 19 -16.50 8.12 -19.39
C LEU A 19 -15.29 7.60 -18.61
N VAL A 20 -14.40 6.90 -19.29
CA VAL A 20 -13.02 6.74 -18.82
C VAL A 20 -12.38 8.11 -18.96
N GLY A 21 -12.10 8.77 -17.83
CA GLY A 21 -11.37 10.03 -17.83
C GLY A 21 -10.02 9.87 -18.52
N ALA A 22 -9.56 10.89 -19.24
CA ALA A 22 -8.25 10.86 -19.87
C ALA A 22 -7.17 10.72 -18.79
N ALA A 23 -6.23 9.79 -18.99
CA ALA A 23 -5.07 9.61 -18.12
C ALA A 23 -4.34 10.94 -17.94
N SER A 24 -4.05 11.29 -16.69
CA SER A 24 -3.45 12.59 -16.34
C SER A 24 -2.06 12.38 -15.75
N LEU A 25 -1.07 13.12 -16.24
CA LEU A 25 0.26 13.16 -15.62
C LEU A 25 0.15 13.88 -14.27
N VAL A 26 0.52 13.17 -13.21
CA VAL A 26 0.33 13.65 -11.83
C VAL A 26 1.64 13.73 -11.04
N GLY A 27 2.76 13.27 -11.61
CA GLY A 27 4.06 13.26 -10.94
C GLY A 27 4.91 14.51 -11.23
N GLN A 28 5.43 15.15 -10.19
CA GLN A 28 6.48 16.18 -10.30
C GLN A 28 7.76 15.69 -9.62
N PRO A 29 8.92 15.65 -10.31
CA PRO A 29 10.18 15.26 -9.68
C PRO A 29 10.53 16.10 -8.46
N ILE A 30 11.00 15.45 -7.40
CA ILE A 30 11.47 16.08 -6.17
C ILE A 30 12.78 15.45 -5.71
N ASN A 31 13.54 16.19 -4.90
CA ASN A 31 14.64 15.63 -4.14
C ASN A 31 14.14 15.29 -2.73
N ILE A 32 14.58 14.14 -2.21
CA ILE A 32 14.25 13.69 -0.84
C ILE A 32 15.43 13.80 0.13
N ALA A 33 16.57 14.32 -0.35
CA ALA A 33 17.74 14.70 0.42
C ALA A 33 18.62 15.61 -0.45
N ASP A 34 19.35 16.55 0.17
CA ASP A 34 20.28 17.43 -0.57
C ASP A 34 21.58 16.72 -0.97
N HIS A 35 21.91 15.63 -0.26
CA HIS A 35 23.20 14.95 -0.35
C HIS A 35 23.16 13.62 -1.14
N ILE A 36 21.98 13.21 -1.63
CA ILE A 36 21.77 11.98 -2.41
C ILE A 36 21.03 12.32 -3.70
N ARG A 37 21.50 11.78 -4.83
CA ARG A 37 20.88 11.92 -6.16
C ARG A 37 20.39 10.58 -6.67
N ASN A 38 19.60 10.60 -7.74
CA ASN A 38 19.22 9.38 -8.44
C ASN A 38 20.48 8.68 -8.99
N GLY A 39 20.59 7.37 -8.75
CA GLY A 39 21.75 6.51 -9.01
C GLY A 39 22.72 6.40 -7.83
N ASP A 40 22.61 7.26 -6.82
CA ASP A 40 23.49 7.18 -5.65
C ASP A 40 23.05 6.05 -4.72
N ARG A 41 24.04 5.40 -4.10
CA ARG A 41 23.82 4.41 -3.05
C ARG A 41 23.71 5.08 -1.69
N PHE A 42 22.76 4.60 -0.89
CA PHE A 42 22.61 4.95 0.50
C PHE A 42 22.32 3.68 1.30
N MET A 43 23.23 3.31 2.20
CA MET A 43 23.14 2.05 2.94
C MET A 43 22.92 0.85 1.98
N GLY A 44 21.90 0.02 2.22
CA GLY A 44 21.51 -1.10 1.38
C GLY A 44 20.58 -0.74 0.22
N ILE A 45 20.48 0.53 -0.20
CA ILE A 45 19.66 0.93 -1.35
C ILE A 45 20.42 1.78 -2.37
N GLU A 46 19.86 1.84 -3.58
CA GLU A 46 20.18 2.79 -4.64
C GLU A 46 18.90 3.59 -4.96
N LEU A 47 18.96 4.92 -4.86
CA LEU A 47 17.79 5.78 -5.11
C LEU A 47 17.59 5.94 -6.63
N LEU A 48 16.38 5.74 -7.15
CA LEU A 48 16.12 5.70 -8.59
C LEU A 48 15.02 6.68 -9.04
N GLY A 49 14.55 7.56 -8.17
CA GLY A 49 13.63 8.64 -8.51
C GLY A 49 12.60 8.90 -7.42
N SER A 50 12.23 10.16 -7.26
CA SER A 50 11.20 10.57 -6.32
C SER A 50 10.27 11.58 -6.98
N LEU A 51 8.97 11.42 -6.76
CA LEU A 51 7.91 12.27 -7.29
C LEU A 51 7.05 12.81 -6.14
N SER A 52 6.58 14.05 -6.27
CA SER A 52 5.39 14.55 -5.58
C SER A 52 4.19 14.33 -6.48
N LEU A 53 3.15 13.68 -5.96
CA LEU A 53 1.89 13.42 -6.68
C LEU A 53 0.93 14.59 -6.46
N ARG A 54 0.38 15.14 -7.55
CA ARG A 54 -0.44 16.36 -7.52
C ARG A 54 -1.46 16.35 -8.67
N GLY A 55 -2.47 17.22 -8.57
CA GLY A 55 -3.41 17.50 -9.66
C GLY A 55 -4.73 16.74 -9.60
N ASP A 56 -4.87 15.77 -8.69
CA ASP A 56 -6.13 15.08 -8.41
C ASP A 56 -6.30 14.84 -6.90
N PRO A 57 -7.43 15.23 -6.28
CA PRO A 57 -7.69 14.97 -4.86
C PRO A 57 -7.71 13.49 -4.47
N ALA A 58 -7.88 12.57 -5.42
CA ALA A 58 -7.82 11.13 -5.15
C ALA A 58 -6.42 10.65 -4.74
N LEU A 59 -5.38 11.43 -5.03
CA LEU A 59 -3.99 11.11 -4.71
C LEU A 59 -3.62 11.37 -3.25
N ALA A 60 -4.50 11.99 -2.46
CA ALA A 60 -4.27 12.23 -1.04
C ALA A 60 -4.56 10.98 -0.21
N GLU A 61 -3.95 10.92 0.97
CA GLU A 61 -4.06 9.86 1.98
C GLU A 61 -3.76 8.45 1.46
N LEU A 62 -2.71 8.28 0.63
CA LEU A 62 -2.34 6.94 0.15
C LEU A 62 -1.61 6.14 1.24
N SER A 63 -2.18 4.98 1.60
CA SER A 63 -1.65 4.13 2.67
C SER A 63 -0.97 2.85 2.15
N GLY A 64 -1.42 2.31 1.01
CA GLY A 64 -0.97 1.00 0.51
C GLY A 64 -0.68 0.99 -0.98
N LEU A 65 0.29 0.16 -1.39
CA LEU A 65 0.69 -0.06 -2.78
C LEU A 65 0.74 -1.53 -3.12
N ALA A 66 0.49 -1.88 -4.38
CA ALA A 66 0.89 -3.16 -4.95
C ALA A 66 1.15 -3.06 -6.45
N TRP A 67 2.20 -3.73 -6.90
CA TRP A 67 2.50 -3.86 -8.33
C TRP A 67 1.75 -5.03 -8.96
N ASP A 68 0.99 -4.74 -10.00
CA ASP A 68 0.34 -5.73 -10.85
C ASP A 68 1.24 -6.00 -12.08
N GLU A 69 1.90 -7.16 -12.11
CA GLU A 69 2.83 -7.53 -13.19
C GLU A 69 2.08 -7.85 -14.48
N ASP A 70 0.88 -8.43 -14.40
CA ASP A 70 0.13 -8.76 -15.61
C ASP A 70 -0.42 -7.49 -16.26
N GLU A 71 -0.96 -6.56 -15.46
CA GLU A 71 -1.51 -5.30 -15.95
C GLU A 71 -0.46 -4.20 -16.20
N GLN A 72 0.76 -4.35 -15.68
CA GLN A 72 1.82 -3.33 -15.68
C GLN A 72 1.35 -2.01 -15.03
N LEU A 73 0.63 -2.14 -13.91
CA LEU A 73 0.07 -1.01 -13.17
C LEU A 73 0.50 -1.04 -11.70
N LEU A 74 0.79 0.14 -11.17
CA LEU A 74 0.92 0.36 -9.73
C LEU A 74 -0.48 0.64 -9.18
N LEU A 75 -1.00 -0.27 -8.36
CA LEU A 75 -2.24 -0.09 -7.63
C LEU A 75 -1.94 0.58 -6.29
N ALA A 76 -2.78 1.54 -5.92
CA ALA A 76 -2.69 2.21 -4.62
C ALA A 76 -4.06 2.24 -3.94
N ILE A 77 -4.09 2.29 -2.61
CA ILE A 77 -5.30 2.51 -1.81
C ILE A 77 -5.12 3.69 -0.87
N SER A 78 -6.25 4.24 -0.40
CA SER A 78 -6.27 5.35 0.56
C SER A 78 -7.16 5.05 1.76
N GLU A 79 -6.89 5.63 2.93
CA GLU A 79 -7.80 5.59 4.11
C GLU A 79 -9.20 6.19 3.82
N GLN A 80 -9.33 7.00 2.76
CA GLN A 80 -10.60 7.50 2.26
C GLN A 80 -11.42 6.46 1.47
N GLY A 81 -10.96 5.21 1.39
CA GLY A 81 -11.65 4.09 0.76
C GLY A 81 -11.67 4.18 -0.76
N ARG A 82 -10.51 4.46 -1.37
CA ARG A 82 -10.33 4.45 -2.83
C ARG A 82 -9.30 3.40 -3.22
N VAL A 83 -9.42 2.93 -4.46
CA VAL A 83 -8.35 2.27 -5.21
C VAL A 83 -7.98 3.14 -6.39
N LEU A 84 -6.69 3.34 -6.61
CA LEU A 84 -6.12 4.06 -7.72
C LEU A 84 -5.34 3.10 -8.62
N LYS A 85 -5.42 3.34 -9.92
CA LYS A 85 -4.58 2.70 -10.94
C LYS A 85 -3.60 3.73 -11.47
N LEU A 86 -2.31 3.48 -11.28
CA LEU A 86 -1.24 4.37 -11.66
C LEU A 86 -0.32 3.69 -12.68
N ALA A 87 0.15 4.43 -13.68
CA ALA A 87 1.12 3.95 -14.65
C ALA A 87 2.45 4.71 -14.51
N PRO A 88 3.45 4.13 -13.81
CA PRO A 88 4.78 4.72 -13.71
C PRO A 88 5.45 4.83 -15.09
N ARG A 89 6.24 5.88 -15.29
CA ARG A 89 7.06 6.10 -16.48
C ARG A 89 8.52 6.21 -16.07
N PHE A 90 9.36 5.53 -16.83
CA PHE A 90 10.79 5.46 -16.56
C PHE A 90 11.61 6.08 -17.70
N SER A 91 12.70 6.74 -17.34
CA SER A 91 13.71 7.22 -18.29
C SER A 91 15.08 6.79 -17.79
N ASN A 92 15.83 6.05 -18.62
CA ASN A 92 17.13 5.48 -18.25
C ASN A 92 17.12 4.67 -16.94
N GLY A 93 16.03 3.92 -16.69
CA GLY A 93 15.85 3.12 -15.47
C GLY A 93 15.43 3.91 -14.24
N HIS A 94 15.27 5.24 -14.32
CA HIS A 94 14.82 6.09 -13.23
C HIS A 94 13.34 6.46 -13.37
N LEU A 95 12.61 6.51 -12.25
CA LEU A 95 11.22 6.99 -12.21
C LEU A 95 11.20 8.47 -12.56
N SER A 96 10.51 8.83 -13.64
CA SER A 96 10.50 10.20 -14.18
C SER A 96 9.12 10.85 -14.15
N GLN A 97 8.06 10.06 -14.31
CA GLN A 97 6.67 10.50 -14.33
C GLN A 97 5.75 9.37 -13.83
N ILE A 98 4.49 9.71 -13.58
CA ILE A 98 3.42 8.74 -13.30
C ILE A 98 2.08 9.32 -13.76
N GLU A 99 1.25 8.45 -14.33
CA GLU A 99 -0.08 8.79 -14.81
C GLU A 99 -1.14 8.21 -13.87
N LEU A 100 -2.14 9.02 -13.52
CA LEU A 100 -3.38 8.53 -12.91
C LEU A 100 -4.29 8.01 -14.03
N ILE A 101 -4.50 6.70 -14.05
CA ILE A 101 -5.32 6.01 -15.05
C ILE A 101 -6.79 5.98 -14.61
N ALA A 102 -7.02 5.63 -13.34
CA ALA A 102 -8.36 5.58 -12.77
C ALA A 102 -8.32 5.70 -11.25
N ALA A 103 -9.42 6.18 -10.68
CA ALA A 103 -9.70 6.13 -9.25
C ALA A 103 -11.12 5.61 -9.04
N HIS A 104 -11.28 4.59 -8.22
CA HIS A 104 -12.58 3.99 -7.91
C HIS A 104 -12.82 3.95 -6.40
N PRO A 105 -14.06 4.14 -5.93
CA PRO A 105 -14.38 3.90 -4.53
C PRO A 105 -14.30 2.40 -4.24
N LEU A 106 -13.74 2.04 -3.08
CA LEU A 106 -13.99 0.75 -2.47
C LEU A 106 -15.46 0.68 -2.06
N GLN A 107 -16.13 -0.42 -2.38
CA GLN A 107 -17.58 -0.57 -2.19
C GLN A 107 -17.90 -1.61 -1.11
N ASP A 108 -19.02 -1.48 -0.42
CA ASP A 108 -19.55 -2.53 0.43
C ASP A 108 -20.15 -3.67 -0.41
N ARG A 109 -20.62 -4.72 0.29
CA ARG A 109 -21.28 -5.89 -0.32
C ARG A 109 -22.56 -5.56 -1.10
N ARG A 110 -23.06 -4.34 -1.01
CA ARG A 110 -24.26 -3.83 -1.68
C ARG A 110 -23.91 -2.85 -2.81
N GLY A 111 -22.62 -2.71 -3.15
CA GLY A 111 -22.13 -1.80 -4.19
C GLY A 111 -22.10 -0.33 -3.78
N LYS A 112 -22.18 -0.01 -2.48
CA LYS A 112 -22.13 1.38 -2.01
C LYS A 112 -20.71 1.75 -1.60
N PRO A 113 -20.21 2.95 -1.95
CA PRO A 113 -18.91 3.41 -1.46
C PRO A 113 -18.79 3.31 0.07
N LEU A 114 -17.64 2.82 0.54
CA LEU A 114 -17.31 2.79 1.97
C LEU A 114 -17.25 4.22 2.54
N ARG A 115 -17.59 4.37 3.82
CA ARG A 115 -17.64 5.67 4.51
C ARG A 115 -17.25 5.54 5.97
N GLY A 116 -16.73 6.63 6.55
CA GLY A 116 -16.34 6.69 7.96
C GLY A 116 -15.28 5.64 8.27
N GLY A 117 -15.26 5.07 9.48
CA GLY A 117 -14.27 4.04 9.84
C GLY A 117 -14.33 2.74 9.03
N TRP A 118 -15.26 2.59 8.08
CA TRP A 118 -15.26 1.45 7.15
C TRP A 118 -14.35 1.67 5.94
N SER A 119 -14.00 2.91 5.59
CA SER A 119 -13.17 3.22 4.41
C SER A 119 -11.66 3.08 4.65
N ASP A 120 -11.29 2.99 5.92
CA ASP A 120 -9.95 3.02 6.53
C ASP A 120 -9.06 1.86 6.09
N ALA A 121 -8.58 1.92 4.85
CA ALA A 121 -7.83 0.89 4.17
C ALA A 121 -6.33 1.23 4.22
N GLU A 122 -5.52 0.34 4.79
CA GLU A 122 -4.12 0.63 5.09
C GLU A 122 -3.15 -0.20 4.25
N GLY A 123 -3.22 -1.53 4.35
CA GLY A 123 -2.32 -2.43 3.64
C GLY A 123 -2.94 -3.00 2.38
N LEU A 124 -2.11 -3.20 1.36
CA LEU A 124 -2.51 -3.76 0.06
C LEU A 124 -1.51 -4.84 -0.38
N THR A 125 -2.04 -5.96 -0.85
CA THR A 125 -1.30 -6.96 -1.64
C THR A 125 -2.23 -7.55 -2.71
N LEU A 126 -1.68 -8.36 -3.61
CA LEU A 126 -2.42 -8.90 -4.75
C LEU A 126 -2.40 -10.43 -4.78
N GLU A 127 -3.52 -10.99 -5.23
CA GLU A 127 -3.60 -12.36 -5.73
C GLU A 127 -3.69 -12.31 -7.25
N ASN A 128 -3.17 -13.35 -7.92
CA ASN A 128 -3.21 -13.54 -9.38
C ASN A 128 -2.45 -12.50 -10.23
N SER A 129 -1.79 -11.50 -9.66
CA SER A 129 -1.21 -10.38 -10.42
C SER A 129 0.10 -10.66 -11.17
N ALA A 130 0.48 -11.93 -11.30
CA ALA A 130 1.70 -12.36 -11.99
C ALA A 130 1.55 -13.80 -12.55
N ASN A 131 0.33 -14.18 -12.92
CA ASN A 131 0.00 -15.50 -13.46
C ASN A 131 -0.09 -15.52 -14.99
N GLY A 132 0.07 -14.37 -15.65
CA GLY A 132 -0.03 -14.18 -17.09
C GLY A 132 -1.45 -14.00 -17.62
N VAL A 133 -2.44 -13.80 -16.74
CA VAL A 133 -3.86 -13.64 -17.10
C VAL A 133 -4.30 -12.21 -16.82
N LEU A 134 -4.55 -11.46 -17.89
CA LEU A 134 -5.09 -10.10 -17.76
C LEU A 134 -6.50 -10.12 -17.16
N GLY A 135 -6.76 -9.21 -16.23
CA GLY A 135 -8.07 -8.93 -15.66
C GLY A 135 -8.52 -9.87 -14.54
N ASP A 136 -7.68 -10.78 -14.04
CA ASP A 136 -8.03 -11.71 -12.94
C ASP A 136 -7.35 -11.41 -11.59
N SER A 137 -6.55 -10.34 -11.54
CA SER A 137 -5.97 -9.78 -10.31
C SER A 137 -7.04 -9.47 -9.27
N ARG A 138 -6.73 -9.78 -8.01
CA ARG A 138 -7.59 -9.47 -6.86
C ARG A 138 -6.80 -8.76 -5.80
N LEU A 139 -7.36 -7.67 -5.28
CA LEU A 139 -6.79 -6.94 -4.16
C LEU A 139 -7.07 -7.70 -2.87
N VAL A 140 -6.10 -7.75 -1.97
CA VAL A 140 -6.26 -8.16 -0.58
C VAL A 140 -5.90 -6.97 0.29
N ILE A 141 -6.89 -6.45 1.01
CA ILE A 141 -6.79 -5.17 1.72
C ILE A 141 -7.03 -5.38 3.22
N SER A 142 -6.13 -4.85 4.05
CA SER A 142 -6.35 -4.70 5.51
C SER A 142 -7.04 -3.37 5.81
N PHE A 143 -7.93 -3.40 6.80
CA PHE A 143 -8.60 -2.19 7.30
C PHE A 143 -8.35 -2.02 8.79
N GLU A 144 -8.07 -0.79 9.21
CA GLU A 144 -7.62 -0.48 10.56
C GLU A 144 -8.80 -0.34 11.53
N ARG A 145 -9.61 0.72 11.46
CA ARG A 145 -10.68 0.98 12.45
C ARG A 145 -11.72 -0.13 12.58
N HIS A 146 -12.05 -0.77 11.46
CA HIS A 146 -12.92 -1.95 11.43
C HIS A 146 -12.14 -3.16 10.95
N HIS A 147 -11.30 -3.68 11.85
CA HIS A 147 -10.40 -4.81 11.61
C HIS A 147 -11.04 -5.91 10.78
N ARG A 148 -10.60 -5.99 9.53
CA ARG A 148 -10.92 -7.06 8.59
C ARG A 148 -9.87 -7.07 7.49
N ILE A 149 -9.75 -8.22 6.85
CA ILE A 149 -9.06 -8.35 5.58
C ILE A 149 -10.11 -8.74 4.56
N GLU A 150 -10.14 -8.06 3.43
CA GLU A 150 -11.14 -8.26 2.40
C GLU A 150 -10.52 -8.34 1.02
N ARG A 151 -11.20 -9.06 0.13
CA ARG A 151 -10.89 -9.12 -1.28
C ARG A 151 -11.73 -8.13 -2.06
N TYR A 152 -11.10 -7.43 -2.98
CA TYR A 152 -11.73 -6.53 -3.93
C TYR A 152 -11.24 -6.81 -5.35
N GLN A 153 -12.04 -6.46 -6.33
CA GLN A 153 -11.57 -6.30 -7.70
C GLN A 153 -10.80 -4.97 -7.83
N PRO A 154 -9.89 -4.83 -8.81
CA PRO A 154 -9.12 -3.59 -9.03
C PRO A 154 -9.97 -2.34 -9.36
N ASP A 155 -11.28 -2.51 -9.62
CA ASP A 155 -12.26 -1.44 -9.80
C ASP A 155 -13.03 -1.07 -8.51
N GLY A 156 -12.61 -1.64 -7.37
CA GLY A 156 -13.18 -1.35 -6.05
C GLY A 156 -14.44 -2.14 -5.71
N VAL A 157 -14.85 -3.09 -6.54
CA VAL A 157 -15.99 -3.99 -6.23
C VAL A 157 -15.59 -5.02 -5.20
N TRP A 158 -16.33 -5.09 -4.09
CA TRP A 158 -16.12 -6.08 -3.04
C TRP A 158 -16.36 -7.51 -3.54
N HIS A 159 -15.51 -8.44 -3.10
CA HIS A 159 -15.62 -9.86 -3.42
C HIS A 159 -15.92 -10.73 -2.19
N SER A 160 -15.08 -10.67 -1.16
CA SER A 160 -15.21 -11.56 0.01
C SER A 160 -14.47 -11.03 1.22
N THR A 161 -14.92 -11.38 2.42
CA THR A 161 -14.16 -11.15 3.66
C THR A 161 -13.35 -12.39 4.01
N LEU A 162 -12.08 -12.20 4.37
CA LEU A 162 -11.18 -13.26 4.79
C LEU A 162 -11.27 -13.49 6.31
N PRO A 163 -11.12 -14.75 6.77
CA PRO A 163 -11.07 -15.03 8.20
C PRO A 163 -9.81 -14.42 8.80
N LEU A 164 -9.98 -13.63 9.87
CA LEU A 164 -8.85 -13.16 10.66
C LEU A 164 -8.30 -14.29 11.54
N PRO A 165 -6.96 -14.40 11.67
CA PRO A 165 -6.33 -15.23 12.68
C PRO A 165 -6.92 -15.01 14.07
N ASP A 166 -7.05 -16.10 14.83
CA ASP A 166 -7.63 -16.09 16.18
C ASP A 166 -7.00 -15.04 17.11
N LEU A 167 -5.68 -14.82 17.00
CA LEU A 167 -4.98 -13.82 17.81
C LEU A 167 -5.51 -12.41 17.58
N LEU A 168 -5.80 -12.04 16.33
CA LEU A 168 -6.36 -10.75 15.94
C LEU A 168 -7.85 -10.63 16.31
N ARG A 169 -8.58 -11.75 16.38
CA ARG A 169 -9.98 -11.76 16.87
C ARG A 169 -10.06 -11.65 18.40
N ARG A 170 -9.21 -12.39 19.12
CA ARG A 170 -9.18 -12.48 20.59
C ARG A 170 -8.61 -11.23 21.23
N SER A 171 -7.77 -10.50 20.51
CA SER A 171 -7.09 -9.32 21.01
C SER A 171 -8.02 -8.13 21.21
N GLY A 172 -9.36 -8.29 21.18
CA GLY A 172 -10.33 -7.23 21.49
C GLY A 172 -9.92 -5.89 20.90
N TYR A 173 -9.27 -5.93 19.73
CA TYR A 173 -8.46 -4.85 19.19
C TYR A 173 -9.49 -3.84 18.72
N ARG A 174 -9.82 -2.96 19.64
CA ARG A 174 -10.66 -1.80 19.47
C ARG A 174 -9.85 -0.74 20.16
N PRO A 175 -8.68 -0.37 19.61
CA PRO A 175 -8.00 0.74 20.21
C PRO A 175 -8.99 1.91 20.07
N LYS A 176 -9.23 2.65 21.16
CA LYS A 176 -10.04 3.87 21.09
C LYS A 176 -9.36 4.94 20.20
N THR A 177 -8.17 4.63 19.72
CA THR A 177 -7.19 5.42 18.99
C THR A 177 -6.63 4.53 17.87
N ASN A 178 -6.76 4.90 16.60
CA ASN A 178 -6.11 4.25 15.45
C ASN A 178 -4.69 3.72 15.80
N ARG A 179 -4.54 2.40 15.92
CA ARG A 179 -3.30 1.61 16.08
C ARG A 179 -3.46 0.18 15.57
N GLY A 180 -4.38 -0.02 14.61
CA GLY A 180 -5.03 -1.28 14.25
C GLY A 180 -4.21 -2.19 13.35
N MET A 181 -4.88 -2.93 12.45
CA MET A 181 -4.20 -3.71 11.41
C MET A 181 -3.71 -2.79 10.30
N GLU A 182 -2.41 -2.77 10.09
CA GLU A 182 -1.77 -1.93 9.08
C GLU A 182 -1.33 -2.76 7.90
N ALA A 183 -0.30 -3.57 8.10
CA ALA A 183 0.39 -4.22 7.02
C ALA A 183 -0.23 -5.59 6.67
N VAL A 184 -0.26 -5.90 5.37
CA VAL A 184 -0.65 -7.19 4.83
C VAL A 184 0.22 -7.53 3.62
N THR A 185 0.63 -8.79 3.50
CA THR A 185 1.34 -9.29 2.32
C THR A 185 0.94 -10.72 2.00
N LEU A 186 1.12 -11.13 0.75
CA LEU A 186 0.92 -12.52 0.31
C LEU A 186 2.27 -13.23 0.20
N HIS A 187 2.54 -14.15 1.12
CA HIS A 187 3.75 -14.95 1.15
C HIS A 187 3.53 -16.34 0.54
N LEU A 188 4.43 -16.80 -0.34
CA LEU A 188 4.26 -18.06 -1.09
C LEU A 188 4.03 -19.29 -0.20
N GLN A 189 4.78 -19.43 0.89
CA GLN A 189 4.67 -20.59 1.79
C GLN A 189 3.73 -20.39 2.99
N GLN A 190 3.57 -19.16 3.50
CA GLN A 190 2.81 -18.89 4.73
C GLN A 190 1.38 -18.37 4.45
N GLY A 191 1.05 -18.12 3.18
CA GLY A 191 -0.19 -17.45 2.80
C GLY A 191 -0.16 -15.98 3.17
N ILE A 192 -1.30 -15.44 3.58
CA ILE A 192 -1.38 -14.02 3.98
C ILE A 192 -0.68 -13.86 5.33
N ILE A 193 0.25 -12.92 5.41
CA ILE A 193 0.89 -12.46 6.64
C ILE A 193 0.43 -11.02 6.90
N THR A 194 0.13 -10.71 8.16
CA THR A 194 -0.31 -9.37 8.58
C THR A 194 0.26 -9.03 9.96
N GLY A 195 0.26 -7.75 10.33
CA GLY A 195 0.66 -7.27 11.64
C GLY A 195 -0.03 -5.94 11.98
N PRO A 196 -0.20 -5.61 13.26
CA PRO A 196 -0.73 -4.32 13.67
C PRO A 196 0.34 -3.21 13.61
N GLU A 197 -0.09 -1.95 13.61
CA GLU A 197 0.80 -0.77 13.64
C GLU A 197 1.78 -0.87 14.82
N TYR A 198 1.17 -0.99 15.99
CA TYR A 198 1.83 -1.18 17.27
C TYR A 198 1.28 -2.45 17.89
N PRO A 199 2.07 -3.17 18.68
CA PRO A 199 1.51 -4.18 19.57
C PRO A 199 0.71 -3.52 20.69
N ARG A 200 0.01 -4.33 21.49
CA ARG A 200 -0.55 -3.83 22.75
C ARG A 200 0.58 -3.39 23.69
N ALA A 201 0.25 -2.48 24.61
CA ALA A 201 1.17 -2.06 25.66
C ALA A 201 1.82 -3.28 26.34
N ASN A 202 3.15 -3.24 26.49
CA ASN A 202 3.98 -4.31 27.06
C ASN A 202 4.01 -5.63 26.28
N GLN A 203 3.66 -5.62 24.99
CA GLN A 203 3.85 -6.76 24.10
C GLN A 203 4.88 -6.45 23.02
N SER A 204 5.61 -7.47 22.57
CA SER A 204 6.53 -7.36 21.43
C SER A 204 5.77 -7.14 20.13
N HIS A 205 6.40 -6.45 19.17
CA HIS A 205 5.91 -6.43 17.79
C HIS A 205 5.83 -7.85 17.25
N TYR A 206 4.83 -8.11 16.40
CA TYR A 206 4.62 -9.43 15.84
C TYR A 206 3.97 -9.38 14.46
N LEU A 207 4.30 -10.40 13.65
CA LEU A 207 3.59 -10.75 12.43
C LEU A 207 2.83 -12.05 12.66
N ILE A 208 1.70 -12.22 12.00
CA ILE A 208 0.88 -13.43 12.06
C ILE A 208 0.38 -13.82 10.67
N SER A 209 0.46 -15.11 10.36
CA SER A 209 -0.09 -15.67 9.12
C SER A 209 -1.53 -16.14 9.30
N THR A 210 -2.25 -16.33 8.18
CA THR A 210 -3.58 -16.96 8.18
C THR A 210 -3.62 -18.37 8.78
N SER A 211 -2.47 -19.06 8.82
CA SER A 211 -2.35 -20.37 9.48
C SER A 211 -2.23 -20.28 11.02
N GLY A 212 -2.05 -19.07 11.56
CA GLY A 212 -1.82 -18.82 12.99
C GLY A 212 -0.35 -18.83 13.40
N ARG A 213 0.60 -19.12 12.49
CA ARG A 213 2.03 -18.96 12.76
C ARG A 213 2.34 -17.49 13.05
N THR A 214 3.11 -17.26 14.12
CA THR A 214 3.38 -15.92 14.67
C THR A 214 4.87 -15.73 14.87
N TRP A 215 5.38 -14.56 14.50
CA TRP A 215 6.80 -14.20 14.65
C TRP A 215 6.91 -12.89 15.40
N GLN A 216 7.62 -12.90 16.53
CA GLN A 216 7.93 -11.67 17.26
C GLN A 216 9.22 -11.07 16.74
N TYR A 217 9.29 -9.77 16.56
CA TYR A 217 10.49 -9.10 16.07
C TYR A 217 10.76 -7.81 16.86
N PRO A 218 12.02 -7.39 16.96
CA PRO A 218 12.35 -6.08 17.51
C PRO A 218 12.14 -5.00 16.43
N PRO A 219 11.37 -3.93 16.71
CA PRO A 219 11.30 -2.81 15.79
C PRO A 219 12.66 -2.11 15.70
N LYS A 220 12.93 -1.43 14.58
CA LYS A 220 14.24 -0.79 14.41
C LYS A 220 14.49 0.35 15.39
N GLU A 221 13.46 1.16 15.60
CA GLU A 221 13.43 2.26 16.56
C GLU A 221 12.51 1.89 17.73
N ALA A 222 12.75 2.44 18.92
CA ALA A 222 11.99 2.07 20.12
C ALA A 222 10.46 2.27 19.98
N ASP A 223 10.05 3.30 19.23
CA ASP A 223 8.65 3.64 18.94
C ASP A 223 8.27 3.38 17.46
N GLY A 224 8.96 2.43 16.81
CA GLY A 224 8.71 2.08 15.41
C GLY A 224 7.38 1.36 15.18
N ALA A 225 6.46 2.01 14.47
CA ALA A 225 5.23 1.43 13.92
C ALA A 225 5.52 0.57 12.69
N LEU A 226 4.85 -0.58 12.54
CA LEU A 226 4.79 -1.31 11.28
C LEU A 226 3.74 -0.68 10.36
N VAL A 227 4.12 -0.22 9.18
CA VAL A 227 3.18 0.43 8.25
C VAL A 227 3.03 -0.31 6.92
N ALA A 228 4.09 -0.96 6.44
CA ALA A 228 3.97 -1.88 5.30
C ALA A 228 4.83 -3.13 5.44
N LEU A 229 4.44 -4.16 4.68
CA LEU A 229 5.07 -5.46 4.65
C LEU A 229 5.05 -5.98 3.21
N GLU A 230 6.19 -6.43 2.73
CA GLU A 230 6.34 -6.96 1.37
C GLU A 230 7.06 -8.31 1.40
N ALA A 231 6.41 -9.35 0.89
CA ALA A 231 7.03 -10.66 0.71
C ALA A 231 7.83 -10.72 -0.59
N LEU A 232 9.07 -11.19 -0.48
CA LEU A 232 9.97 -11.35 -1.60
C LEU A 232 9.85 -12.75 -2.22
N PRO A 233 10.23 -12.93 -3.51
CA PRO A 233 10.18 -14.24 -4.17
C PRO A 233 11.02 -15.32 -3.48
N ASN A 234 12.09 -14.94 -2.77
CA ASN A 234 12.93 -15.85 -2.00
C ASN A 234 12.32 -16.23 -0.62
N GLY A 235 11.17 -15.67 -0.25
CA GLY A 235 10.50 -15.88 1.03
C GLY A 235 10.98 -14.94 2.16
N ASP A 236 11.90 -14.02 1.89
CA ASP A 236 12.22 -12.97 2.85
C ASP A 236 11.04 -11.99 2.96
N LEU A 237 10.95 -11.28 4.08
CA LEU A 237 10.03 -10.17 4.27
C LEU A 237 10.81 -8.86 4.35
N VAL A 238 10.33 -7.83 3.66
CA VAL A 238 10.77 -6.44 3.87
C VAL A 238 9.69 -5.71 4.64
N LEU A 239 10.08 -5.08 5.73
CA LEU A 239 9.21 -4.32 6.61
C LEU A 239 9.52 -2.83 6.42
N LEU A 240 8.46 -2.02 6.30
CA LEU A 240 8.54 -0.58 6.41
C LEU A 240 8.09 -0.18 7.81
N GLU A 241 8.98 0.46 8.54
CA GLU A 241 8.76 0.89 9.90
C GLU A 241 8.88 2.41 10.03
N ARG A 242 8.10 2.96 10.94
CA ARG A 242 7.86 4.39 11.04
C ARG A 242 7.91 4.82 12.50
N ALA A 243 8.89 5.63 12.88
CA ALA A 243 9.04 6.07 14.25
C ALA A 243 8.84 7.59 14.34
N TYR A 244 7.85 7.95 15.16
CA TYR A 244 7.56 9.34 15.47
C TYR A 244 7.10 9.47 16.93
N THR A 245 7.84 10.29 17.69
CA THR A 245 7.59 10.46 19.12
C THR A 245 6.92 11.79 19.45
N SER A 246 7.17 12.86 18.69
CA SER A 246 6.56 14.18 18.90
C SER A 246 6.81 15.13 17.72
N ILE A 247 6.07 16.24 17.64
CA ILE A 247 6.26 17.29 16.60
C ILE A 247 7.64 17.94 16.62
N PHE A 248 8.40 17.79 17.72
CA PHE A 248 9.75 18.32 17.88
C PHE A 248 10.83 17.25 17.68
N SER A 249 10.43 15.99 17.51
CA SER A 249 11.35 14.88 17.27
C SER A 249 11.49 14.65 15.77
N PRO A 250 12.68 14.24 15.30
CA PRO A 250 12.81 13.79 13.93
C PRO A 250 11.89 12.58 13.68
N TRP A 251 11.31 12.53 12.49
CA TRP A 251 10.58 11.36 12.01
C TRP A 251 11.58 10.43 11.34
N VAL A 252 11.51 9.14 11.65
CA VAL A 252 12.43 8.13 11.10
C VAL A 252 11.63 7.06 10.35
N ILE A 253 12.03 6.81 9.10
CA ILE A 253 11.57 5.67 8.31
C ILE A 253 12.69 4.64 8.24
N SER A 254 12.39 3.38 8.55
CA SER A 254 13.34 2.27 8.48
C SER A 254 12.81 1.18 7.56
N LEU A 255 13.69 0.67 6.71
CA LEU A 255 13.48 -0.56 5.94
C LEU A 255 14.27 -1.67 6.62
N THR A 256 13.59 -2.71 7.06
CA THR A 256 14.22 -3.89 7.66
C THR A 256 13.83 -5.17 6.94
N ARG A 257 14.64 -6.23 7.12
CA ARG A 257 14.42 -7.54 6.52
C ARG A 257 14.32 -8.62 7.58
N ILE A 258 13.37 -9.53 7.41
CA ILE A 258 13.32 -10.83 8.10
C ILE A 258 13.62 -11.91 7.07
N ARG A 259 14.56 -12.81 7.38
CA ARG A 259 14.95 -13.89 6.46
C ARG A 259 13.91 -15.01 6.44
N ALA A 260 13.73 -15.63 5.28
CA ALA A 260 12.83 -16.77 5.09
C ALA A 260 13.14 -17.92 6.06
N ALA A 261 14.42 -18.13 6.37
CA ALA A 261 14.89 -19.15 7.30
C ALA A 261 14.35 -18.96 8.73
N ASP A 262 14.09 -17.71 9.13
CA ASP A 262 13.54 -17.38 10.45
C ASP A 262 12.01 -17.55 10.50
N LEU A 263 11.35 -17.69 9.34
CA LEU A 263 9.90 -17.82 9.21
C LEU A 263 9.41 -19.28 9.26
N VAL A 264 10.30 -20.25 9.46
CA VAL A 264 9.97 -21.69 9.39
C VAL A 264 9.09 -22.16 10.55
N SER A 265 9.19 -21.54 11.73
CA SER A 265 8.41 -21.87 12.93
C SER A 265 7.97 -20.59 13.65
N SER A 266 7.00 -20.71 14.58
CA SER A 266 6.65 -19.57 15.44
C SER A 266 7.79 -19.32 16.41
N SER A 267 8.38 -18.13 16.39
CA SER A 267 9.60 -17.82 17.14
C SER A 267 9.75 -16.30 17.33
N SER A 268 10.75 -15.91 18.12
CA SER A 268 11.32 -14.57 18.03
C SER A 268 12.35 -14.57 16.90
N VAL A 269 12.29 -13.58 16.02
CA VAL A 269 13.15 -13.44 14.85
C VAL A 269 13.95 -12.14 14.94
N THR A 270 15.05 -12.09 14.18
CA THR A 270 15.88 -10.88 14.07
C THR A 270 15.51 -10.08 12.82
N THR A 271 15.76 -8.78 12.87
CA THR A 271 15.58 -7.87 11.74
C THR A 271 16.95 -7.32 11.29
N GLU A 272 17.20 -7.37 9.99
CA GLU A 272 18.38 -6.77 9.36
C GLU A 272 18.03 -5.37 8.84
N LEU A 273 18.83 -4.35 9.15
CA LEU A 273 18.59 -3.00 8.63
C LEU A 273 19.04 -2.90 7.17
N ILE A 274 18.14 -2.48 6.29
CA ILE A 274 18.43 -2.17 4.88
C ILE A 274 18.76 -0.69 4.72
N ALA A 275 17.86 0.19 5.18
CA ALA A 275 18.03 1.64 5.09
C ALA A 275 17.29 2.35 6.22
N ARG A 276 17.79 3.52 6.60
CA ARG A 276 17.22 4.38 7.64
C ARG A 276 17.21 5.83 7.17
N PHE A 277 16.03 6.40 7.00
CA PHE A 277 15.82 7.79 6.58
C PHE A 277 15.40 8.60 7.80
N ASP A 278 16.25 9.53 8.22
CA ASP A 278 16.05 10.33 9.44
C ASP A 278 15.93 11.80 9.08
N SER A 279 14.80 12.42 9.37
CA SER A 279 14.54 13.82 9.03
C SER A 279 15.48 14.78 9.78
N GLY A 280 16.02 14.39 10.93
CA GLY A 280 17.06 15.11 11.66
C GLY A 280 18.44 15.01 11.03
N GLN A 281 18.62 14.13 10.04
CA GLN A 281 19.86 13.92 9.30
C GLN A 281 19.75 14.36 7.83
N GLY A 282 18.83 15.28 7.53
CA GLY A 282 18.71 15.92 6.22
C GLY A 282 17.89 15.14 5.19
N TRP A 283 17.12 14.14 5.62
CA TRP A 283 16.11 13.51 4.78
C TRP A 283 14.81 14.32 4.77
N LEU A 284 14.27 14.56 3.57
CA LEU A 284 13.01 15.26 3.32
C LEU A 284 11.86 14.27 3.04
N ILE A 285 11.99 13.06 3.57
CA ILE A 285 11.00 11.99 3.54
C ILE A 285 9.81 12.38 4.43
N GLN A 286 8.59 12.13 3.92
CA GLN A 286 7.35 12.36 4.65
C GLN A 286 6.86 11.10 5.39
N ASN A 287 5.59 11.10 5.78
CA ASN A 287 4.92 10.02 6.48
C ASN A 287 4.76 8.78 5.59
N MET A 288 5.86 8.04 5.35
CA MET A 288 5.83 6.85 4.49
C MET A 288 5.00 5.74 5.12
N GLU A 289 4.07 5.19 4.34
CA GLU A 289 3.09 4.20 4.81
C GLU A 289 3.01 2.99 3.89
N GLY A 290 3.05 3.17 2.57
CA GLY A 290 2.97 2.06 1.62
C GLY A 290 4.33 1.63 1.07
N LEU A 291 4.49 0.33 0.83
CA LEU A 291 5.65 -0.29 0.18
C LEU A 291 5.17 -1.39 -0.77
N THR A 292 5.78 -1.51 -1.96
CA THR A 292 5.59 -2.70 -2.79
C THR A 292 6.83 -2.99 -3.64
N ARG A 293 7.06 -4.26 -3.94
CA ARG A 293 8.12 -4.71 -4.84
C ARG A 293 7.67 -4.55 -6.30
N HIS A 294 8.54 -3.94 -7.10
CA HIS A 294 8.53 -3.95 -8.56
C HIS A 294 9.57 -4.96 -9.11
N GLN A 295 9.73 -5.11 -10.42
CA GLN A 295 10.62 -6.08 -11.06
C GLN A 295 12.00 -6.22 -10.39
N GLY A 296 12.43 -7.46 -10.16
CA GLY A 296 13.63 -7.76 -9.38
C GLY A 296 13.53 -7.22 -7.94
N MET A 297 14.54 -6.46 -7.53
CA MET A 297 14.64 -5.83 -6.19
C MET A 297 14.39 -4.32 -6.24
N HIS A 298 13.57 -3.87 -7.19
CA HIS A 298 13.08 -2.50 -7.21
C HIS A 298 11.83 -2.37 -6.36
N PHE A 299 11.60 -1.21 -5.77
CA PHE A 299 10.50 -0.97 -4.86
C PHE A 299 9.95 0.43 -5.05
N PHE A 300 8.64 0.54 -4.85
CA PHE A 300 7.96 1.80 -4.63
C PHE A 300 7.64 1.96 -3.15
N MET A 301 7.79 3.18 -2.64
CA MET A 301 7.30 3.59 -1.32
C MET A 301 6.49 4.87 -1.47
N VAL A 302 5.39 4.99 -0.73
CA VAL A 302 4.51 6.17 -0.80
C VAL A 302 4.27 6.75 0.59
N SER A 303 4.11 8.07 0.65
CA SER A 303 3.69 8.77 1.87
C SER A 303 2.20 9.06 1.90
N ASP A 304 1.65 8.98 3.10
CA ASP A 304 0.42 9.66 3.45
C ASP A 304 0.71 11.16 3.67
N ASP A 305 -0.14 12.04 3.14
CA ASP A 305 -0.06 13.49 3.34
C ASP A 305 -0.88 13.99 4.55
N GLY A 306 -1.59 13.10 5.25
CA GLY A 306 -2.21 13.32 6.57
C GLY A 306 -3.21 14.47 6.59
N ASN A 307 -3.89 14.67 5.47
CA ASN A 307 -4.90 15.67 5.14
C ASN A 307 -4.39 17.10 5.31
N LYS A 308 -3.06 17.29 5.24
CA LYS A 308 -2.44 18.61 5.33
C LYS A 308 -2.45 19.22 3.93
N PRO A 309 -3.18 20.32 3.69
CA PRO A 309 -3.33 20.90 2.34
C PRO A 309 -2.01 21.41 1.72
N TRP A 310 -0.91 21.44 2.48
CA TRP A 310 0.44 21.80 2.02
C TRP A 310 1.38 20.60 1.89
N ALA A 311 1.04 19.44 2.48
CA ALA A 311 1.77 18.20 2.25
C ALA A 311 1.22 17.56 0.98
N GLN A 312 2.08 16.87 0.26
CA GLN A 312 1.71 16.17 -0.96
C GLN A 312 2.37 14.83 -0.92
N THR A 313 1.59 13.82 -1.25
CA THR A 313 2.01 12.44 -1.42
C THR A 313 3.32 12.35 -2.18
N GLN A 314 4.32 11.78 -1.54
CA GLN A 314 5.61 11.45 -2.13
C GLN A 314 5.57 10.01 -2.62
N LEU A 315 6.07 9.76 -3.81
CA LEU A 315 6.34 8.42 -4.33
C LEU A 315 7.84 8.29 -4.57
N VAL A 316 8.48 7.33 -3.92
CA VAL A 316 9.91 7.07 -4.01
C VAL A 316 10.12 5.72 -4.68
N TYR A 317 10.99 5.69 -5.70
CA TYR A 317 11.43 4.49 -6.38
C TYR A 317 12.91 4.24 -6.09
N PHE A 318 13.21 3.05 -5.63
CA PHE A 318 14.57 2.67 -5.25
C PHE A 318 14.80 1.19 -5.50
N LYS A 319 16.06 0.78 -5.44
CA LYS A 319 16.46 -0.62 -5.52
C LYS A 319 17.15 -1.01 -4.23
N ILE A 320 16.82 -2.17 -3.68
CA ILE A 320 17.60 -2.77 -2.59
C ILE A 320 18.83 -3.43 -3.20
N VAL A 321 20.03 -3.08 -2.70
CA VAL A 321 21.33 -3.54 -3.18
C VAL A 321 22.09 -4.26 -2.06
N GLY A 322 22.74 -5.38 -2.41
CA GLY A 322 23.47 -6.20 -1.45
C GLY A 322 22.63 -7.40 -0.97
N GLU A 323 23.04 -8.58 -1.41
CA GLU A 323 22.72 -9.87 -0.80
C GLU A 323 23.96 -10.40 -0.08
#